data_AF-A0A2E1TPV0-F1
#
_entry.id   AF-A0A2E1TPV0-F1
#
_cell.length_a   1.000
_cell.length_b   1.000
_cell.length_c   1.000
_cell.angle_alpha   90.00
_cell.angle_beta   90.00
_cell.angle_gamma   90.00
#
_symmetry.space_group_name_H-M   'P 1'
#
loop_
_entity.id
_entity.type
_entity.pdbx_description
1 polymer ?
#
loop_
_entity_poly.entity_id
_entity_poly.type
_entity_poly.pdbx_seq_one_letter_code
_entity_poly.pdbx_strand_id
1 'polypeptide(L)' 'MNKTIAEKNKENAKNALAEAKKRKKQEVAILRAKEKNGPKGLEPTRFGDWERKGITYDF' A
#
# COMPACT_ATOMS: atom_id res chain seq x y z
N MET A 1 -27.09 -14.05 13.02
CA MET A 1 -26.39 -13.02 13.81
C MET A 1 -25.49 -12.26 12.87
N ASN A 2 -25.61 -10.93 12.82
CA ASN A 2 -24.76 -10.11 11.96
C ASN A 2 -23.38 -9.99 12.60
N LYS A 3 -22.32 -10.22 11.81
CA LYS A 3 -20.93 -10.04 12.26
C LYS A 3 -20.70 -8.57 12.62
N THR A 4 -19.97 -8.34 13.69
CA THR A 4 -19.53 -7.00 14.07
C THR A 4 -18.54 -6.44 13.04
N ILE A 5 -18.37 -5.11 13.04
CA ILE A 5 -17.41 -4.42 12.16
C ILE A 5 -15.98 -4.95 12.39
N ALA A 6 -15.61 -5.22 13.65
CA ALA A 6 -14.30 -5.76 14.00
C ALA A 6 -14.04 -7.16 13.41
N GLU A 7 -15.04 -8.04 13.46
CA GLU A 7 -14.94 -9.38 12.89
C GLU A 7 -14.86 -9.34 11.36
N LYS A 8 -15.64 -8.45 10.73
CA LYS A 8 -15.59 -8.23 9.29
C LYS A 8 -14.23 -7.70 8.84
N ASN A 9 -13.64 -6.77 9.59
CA ASN A 9 -12.29 -6.26 9.30
C ASN A 9 -11.22 -7.34 9.43
N LYS A 10 -11.33 -8.22 10.44
CA LYS A 10 -10.41 -9.35 10.61
C LYS A 10 -10.49 -10.36 9.46
N GLU A 11 -11.69 -10.64 8.97
CA GLU A 11 -11.92 -11.49 7.81
C GLU A 11 -11.36 -10.86 6.52
N ASN A 12 -11.63 -9.57 6.31
CA ASN A 12 -11.08 -8.80 5.19
C ASN A 12 -9.54 -8.81 5.20
N ALA A 13 -8.93 -8.60 6.37
CA ALA A 13 -7.47 -8.64 6.51
C ALA A 13 -6.89 -10.01 6.14
N LYS A 14 -7.53 -11.11 6.57
CA LYS A 14 -7.11 -12.47 6.20
C LYS A 14 -7.22 -12.70 4.70
N ASN A 15 -8.32 -12.26 4.09
CA ASN A 15 -8.57 -12.42 2.66
C ASN A 15 -7.55 -11.62 1.83
N ALA A 16 -7.28 -10.37 2.20
CA ALA A 16 -6.30 -9.51 1.55
C ALA A 16 -4.90 -10.12 1.59
N LEU A 17 -4.48 -10.67 2.73
CA LEU A 17 -3.18 -11.36 2.86
C LEU A 17 -3.11 -12.61 1.98
N ALA A 18 -4.19 -13.38 1.90
CA ALA A 18 -4.24 -14.58 1.06
C ALA A 18 -4.15 -14.23 -0.43
N GLU A 19 -4.85 -13.17 -0.87
CA GLU A 19 -4.80 -12.67 -2.24
C GLU A 19 -3.41 -12.16 -2.60
N ALA A 20 -2.80 -11.33 -1.75
CA ALA A 20 -1.44 -10.82 -1.97
C ALA A 20 -0.41 -11.96 -2.11
N LYS A 21 -0.53 -13.01 -1.29
CA LYS A 21 0.32 -14.21 -1.41
C LYS A 21 0.10 -14.95 -2.73
N LYS A 22 -1.16 -15.09 -3.17
CA LYS A 22 -1.48 -15.71 -4.47
C LYS A 22 -0.90 -14.91 -5.63
N ARG A 23 -1.08 -13.58 -5.61
CA ARG A 23 -0.49 -12.67 -6.60
C ARG A 23 1.03 -12.77 -6.63
N LYS A 24 1.70 -12.70 -5.48
CA LYS A 24 3.16 -12.84 -5.37
C LYS A 24 3.67 -14.18 -5.93
N LYS A 25 2.91 -15.27 -5.74
CA LYS A 25 3.27 -16.60 -6.27
C LYS A 25 3.08 -16.69 -7.80
N GLN A 26 2.12 -15.94 -8.35
CA GLN A 26 1.84 -15.87 -9.79
C GLN A 26 2.68 -14.82 -10.50
N GLU A 27 3.29 -13.89 -9.76
CA GLU A 27 4.16 -12.86 -10.32
C GLU A 27 5.42 -13.53 -10.89
N VAL A 28 5.49 -13.56 -12.22
CA VAL A 28 6.74 -13.86 -12.93
C VAL A 28 7.71 -12.75 -12.55
N ALA A 29 8.84 -13.10 -11.95
CA ALA A 29 9.88 -12.15 -11.59
C ALA A 29 10.34 -11.42 -12.86
N ILE A 30 9.78 -10.25 -13.13
CA ILE A 30 10.31 -9.34 -14.12
C ILE A 30 11.66 -8.91 -13.55
N LEU A 31 12.75 -9.41 -14.15
CA LEU A 31 14.11 -8.98 -13.86
C LEU A 31 14.24 -7.51 -14.23
N ARG A 32 13.76 -6.63 -13.35
CA ARG A 32 13.98 -5.20 -13.47
C ARG A 32 15.45 -4.96 -13.12
N ALA A 33 16.17 -4.34 -14.05
CA ALA A 33 17.50 -3.86 -13.75
C ALA A 33 17.44 -2.97 -12.51
N LYS A 34 18.37 -3.18 -11.57
CA LYS A 34 18.48 -2.31 -10.40
C LYS A 34 18.82 -0.91 -10.89
N GLU A 35 18.09 0.08 -10.39
CA GLU A 35 18.41 1.49 -10.64
C GLU A 35 19.82 1.80 -10.11
N LYS A 36 20.66 2.41 -10.93
CA LYS A 36 22.00 2.89 -10.54
C LYS A 36 21.93 4.42 -10.47
N ASN A 37 22.34 4.99 -9.35
CA ASN A 37 22.36 6.44 -9.07
C ASN A 37 21.01 7.18 -9.07
N GLY A 38 19.87 6.47 -9.05
CA GLY A 38 18.58 7.14 -8.82
C GLY A 38 18.24 7.24 -7.32
N PRO A 39 17.12 7.90 -6.98
CA PRO A 39 16.72 8.14 -5.59
C PRO A 39 16.58 6.80 -4.84
N LYS A 40 17.02 6.78 -3.57
CA LYS A 40 17.04 5.57 -2.74
C LYS A 40 15.66 4.91 -2.55
N GLY A 41 14.57 5.61 -2.90
CA GLY A 41 13.20 5.12 -2.86
C GLY A 41 12.29 5.89 -3.82
N LEU A 42 11.03 5.47 -3.89
CA LEU A 42 9.96 6.23 -4.56
C LEU A 42 9.94 7.64 -3.96
N GLU A 43 10.09 8.68 -4.76
CA GLU A 43 9.99 10.07 -4.28
C GLU A 43 8.62 10.27 -3.59
N PRO A 44 8.56 10.48 -2.27
CA PRO A 44 7.30 10.68 -1.56
C PRO A 44 6.70 12.05 -1.90
N THR A 45 7.52 12.96 -2.42
CA THR A 45 7.20 14.35 -2.72
C THR A 45 6.45 14.48 -4.04
N ARG A 46 5.22 13.95 -4.10
CA ARG A 46 4.07 14.60 -4.77
C ARG A 46 2.76 13.83 -4.70
N PHE A 47 2.49 13.10 -3.62
CA PHE A 47 1.12 12.66 -3.34
C PHE A 47 0.43 13.66 -2.42
N GLY A 48 -0.17 14.69 -3.04
CA GLY A 48 -1.21 15.55 -2.47
C GLY A 48 -1.06 15.82 -0.98
N ASP A 49 -0.06 16.66 -0.66
CA ASP A 49 0.13 17.20 0.68
C ASP A 49 -1.23 17.54 1.30
N TRP A 50 -1.40 17.24 2.58
CA TRP A 50 -2.54 17.64 3.40
C TRP A 50 -2.59 19.17 3.61
N GLU A 51 -2.16 19.91 2.59
CA GLU A 51 -2.10 21.35 2.50
C GLU A 51 -3.42 21.88 1.99
N ARG A 52 -4.10 22.62 2.86
CA ARG A 52 -5.11 23.59 2.42
C ARG A 52 -4.49 24.97 2.54
N LYS A 53 -4.19 25.60 1.40
CA LYS A 53 -3.55 26.93 1.32
C LYS A 53 -2.15 27.00 1.96
N GLY A 54 -1.32 25.96 1.76
CA GLY A 54 0.06 25.94 2.27
C GLY A 54 0.19 25.73 3.78
N ILE A 55 -0.84 25.19 4.43
CA ILE A 55 -0.82 24.81 5.84
C ILE A 55 -1.00 23.30 5.90
N THR A 56 0.01 22.58 6.40
CA THR A 56 -0.10 21.15 6.71
C THR A 56 -1.04 20.99 7.90
N TYR A 57 -2.15 20.29 7.69
CA TYR A 57 -3.20 20.09 8.69
C TYR A 57 -3.12 18.65 9.22
N ASP A 58 -2.87 18.49 10.53
CA ASP A 58 -2.77 17.20 11.23
C ASP A 58 -3.83 17.16 12.35
N PHE A 59 -4.73 16.18 12.31
CA PHE A 59 -5.84 15.97 13.26
C PHE A 59 -6.26 14.50 13.28
#